data_AF-A0A368ERA7-F1
#
_entry.id   AF-A0A368ERA7-F1
#
_cell.length_a   1.000
_cell.length_b   1.000
_cell.length_c   1.000
_cell.angle_alpha   90.00
_cell.angle_beta   90.00
_cell.angle_gamma   90.00
#
_symmetry.space_group_name_H-M   'P 1'
#
loop_
_entity.id
_entity.type
_entity.pdbx_description
1 polymer ?
#
loop_
_entity_poly.entity_id
_entity_poly.type
_entity_poly.pdbx_seq_one_letter_code
_entity_poly.pdbx_strand_id
1 'polypeptide(L)' 'MPKNDDFIRKALNEFQHILRISGPAASASYSLLGSIIMLSLIGYFIDRHFVTFPVFLLIGLLLGLVVGFYGLFKFINK' A
#
# COMPACT_ATOMS: atom_id res chain seq x y z
N MET A 1 -39.66 -12.54 18.25
CA MET A 1 -39.14 -11.37 17.51
C MET A 1 -37.83 -11.79 16.81
N PRO A 2 -37.87 -12.42 15.62
CA PRO A 2 -36.69 -13.02 14.97
C PRO A 2 -36.11 -12.23 13.78
N LYS A 3 -36.83 -11.21 13.29
CA LYS A 3 -36.49 -10.51 12.03
C LYS A 3 -35.21 -9.65 12.11
N ASN A 4 -34.79 -9.28 13.32
CA ASN A 4 -33.62 -8.43 13.55
C ASN A 4 -32.31 -9.22 13.46
N ASP A 5 -32.29 -10.44 13.97
CA ASP A 5 -31.08 -11.28 14.00
C ASP A 5 -30.64 -11.68 12.59
N ASP A 6 -31.61 -11.96 11.71
CA ASP A 6 -31.36 -12.25 10.29
C ASP A 6 -30.80 -11.04 9.53
N PHE A 7 -31.28 -9.83 9.84
CA PHE A 7 -30.79 -8.59 9.24
C PHE A 7 -29.35 -8.30 9.66
N ILE A 8 -29.05 -8.36 10.96
CA ILE A 8 -27.70 -8.13 11.49
C ILE A 8 -26.72 -9.18 10.94
N ARG A 9 -27.12 -10.45 10.88
CA ARG A 9 -26.30 -11.52 10.30
C ARG A 9 -25.98 -11.28 8.83
N LYS A 10 -26.97 -10.86 8.03
CA LYS A 10 -26.73 -10.48 6.63
C LYS A 10 -25.78 -9.29 6.52
N ALA A 11 -26.02 -8.21 7.28
CA ALA A 11 -25.17 -7.03 7.25
C ALA A 11 -23.72 -7.35 7.62
N LEU A 12 -23.50 -8.17 8.65
CA LEU A 12 -22.15 -8.61 9.05
C LEU A 12 -21.49 -9.51 8.01
N ASN A 13 -22.23 -10.42 7.38
CA ASN A 13 -21.70 -11.26 6.29
C ASN A 13 -21.30 -10.42 5.07
N GLU A 14 -22.12 -9.45 4.66
CA GLU A 14 -21.78 -8.55 3.56
C GLU A 14 -20.58 -7.66 3.91
N PHE A 15 -20.51 -7.14 5.13
CA PHE A 15 -19.36 -6.37 5.59
C PHE A 15 -18.07 -7.19 5.56
N GLN A 16 -18.10 -8.43 6.05
CA GLN A 16 -16.95 -9.34 5.98
C GLN A 16 -16.58 -9.68 4.54
N HIS A 17 -17.57 -9.86 3.67
CA HIS A 17 -17.34 -10.09 2.24
C HIS A 17 -16.58 -8.91 1.63
N ILE A 18 -17.04 -7.68 1.87
CA ILE A 18 -16.40 -6.44 1.41
C ILE A 18 -14.97 -6.31 1.96
N LEU A 19 -14.77 -6.57 3.26
CA LEU A 19 -13.44 -6.54 3.86
C LEU A 19 -12.49 -7.56 3.23
N ARG A 20 -12.98 -8.75 2.88
CA ARG A 20 -12.15 -9.81 2.27
C ARG A 20 -11.67 -9.45 0.87
N ILE A 21 -12.51 -8.79 0.06
CA ILE A 21 -12.10 -8.28 -1.27
C ILE A 21 -11.27 -6.99 -1.18
N SER A 22 -11.50 -6.16 -0.16
CA SER A 22 -10.79 -4.89 0.01
C SER A 22 -9.43 -5.04 0.69
N GLY A 23 -9.25 -6.07 1.53
CA GLY A 23 -8.03 -6.32 2.29
C GLY A 23 -6.77 -6.40 1.41
N PRO A 24 -6.75 -7.24 0.35
CA PRO A 24 -5.63 -7.31 -0.59
C PRO A 24 -5.33 -5.98 -1.29
N ALA A 25 -6.35 -5.21 -1.68
CA ALA A 25 -6.17 -3.92 -2.33
C ALA A 25 -5.63 -2.85 -1.37
N ALA A 26 -6.06 -2.90 -0.11
CA ALA A 26 -5.56 -2.02 0.94
C ALA A 26 -4.10 -2.34 1.28
N SER A 27 -3.76 -3.61 1.53
CA SER A 27 -2.37 -4.01 1.85
C SER A 27 -1.41 -3.69 0.72
N ALA A 28 -1.86 -3.87 -0.52
CA ALA A 28 -1.18 -3.47 -1.74
C ALA A 28 -0.84 -1.97 -1.73
N SER A 29 -1.86 -1.14 -1.52
CA SER A 29 -1.73 0.32 -1.50
C SER A 29 -0.77 0.80 -0.40
N TYR A 30 -0.88 0.24 0.81
CA TYR A 30 0.02 0.59 1.93
C TYR A 30 1.47 0.15 1.69
N SER A 31 1.68 -0.99 1.03
CA SER A 31 3.04 -1.47 0.69
C SER A 31 3.72 -0.57 -0.34
N LEU A 32 2.96 -0.11 -1.35
CA LEU A 32 3.46 0.84 -2.36
C LEU A 32 3.76 2.20 -1.73
N LEU A 33 2.84 2.74 -0.93
CA LEU A 33 3.05 3.98 -0.17
C LEU A 33 4.28 3.90 0.72
N GLY A 34 4.43 2.82 1.48
CA GLY A 34 5.59 2.60 2.35
C GLY A 34 6.90 2.58 1.55
N SER A 35 6.93 1.87 0.42
CA SER A 35 8.13 1.79 -0.43
C SER A 35 8.52 3.15 -1.00
N ILE A 36 7.54 3.91 -1.51
CA ILE A 36 7.76 5.26 -2.05
C ILE A 36 8.27 6.20 -0.97
N ILE A 37 7.59 6.28 0.18
CA ILE A 37 7.95 7.19 1.26
C ILE A 37 9.35 6.85 1.78
N MET A 38 9.61 5.56 2.04
CA MET A 38 10.87 5.15 2.66
C MET A 38 12.07 5.42 1.73
N LEU A 39 11.96 5.10 0.45
CA LEU A 39 13.05 5.34 -0.51
C LEU A 39 13.20 6.81 -0.90
N SER A 40 12.09 7.56 -0.99
CA SER A 40 12.14 9.01 -1.24
C SER A 40 12.77 9.76 -0.06
N LEU A 41 12.47 9.37 1.18
CA LEU A 41 13.09 9.96 2.38
C LEU A 41 14.59 9.70 2.43
N ILE A 42 15.03 8.48 2.10
CA ILE A 42 16.45 8.14 2.01
C ILE A 42 17.12 8.99 0.92
N GLY A 43 16.52 9.08 -0.27
CA GLY A 43 17.03 9.90 -1.36
C GLY A 43 17.13 11.38 -1.00
N TYR A 44 16.12 11.92 -0.32
CA TYR A 44 16.12 13.31 0.17
C TYR A 44 17.25 13.57 1.18
N PHE A 45 17.49 12.65 2.12
CA PHE A 45 18.54 12.81 3.12
C PHE A 45 19.92 12.82 2.47
N ILE A 46 20.12 11.97 1.44
CA ILE A 46 21.33 11.92 0.64
C ILE A 46 21.51 13.22 -0.16
N ASP A 47 20.49 13.66 -0.91
CA ASP A 47 20.55 14.92 -1.67
C ASP A 47 20.94 16.11 -0.79
N ARG A 48 20.39 16.18 0.43
CA ARG A 48 20.69 17.25 1.40
C ARG A 48 22.14 17.21 1.89
N HIS A 49 22.74 16.03 2.01
CA HIS A 49 24.12 15.88 2.45
C HIS A 49 25.12 16.28 1.35
N PHE A 50 24.81 15.96 0.09
CA PHE A 50 25.68 16.24 -1.05
C PHE A 50 25.41 17.61 -1.72
N VAL A 51 24.43 18.38 -1.23
CA VAL A 51 23.97 19.66 -1.83
C VAL A 51 23.66 19.48 -3.32
N THR A 52 23.17 18.31 -3.68
CA THR A 52 22.82 17.97 -5.05
C THR A 52 21.43 18.53 -5.36
N PHE A 53 21.15 18.82 -6.64
CA PHE A 53 19.75 18.87 -7.10
C PHE A 53 19.02 17.57 -6.66
N PRO A 54 17.67 17.55 -6.54
CA PRO A 54 16.90 16.44 -5.94
C PRO A 54 16.90 15.15 -6.80
N VAL A 55 18.09 14.66 -7.16
CA VAL A 55 18.35 13.59 -8.10
C VAL A 55 18.26 12.25 -7.37
N PHE A 56 18.84 12.14 -6.17
CA PHE A 56 18.74 10.91 -5.37
C PHE A 56 17.31 10.68 -4.87
N LEU A 57 16.55 11.74 -4.60
CA LEU A 57 15.13 11.68 -4.32
C LEU A 57 14.36 11.14 -5.52
N LEU A 58 14.59 11.68 -6.74
CA LEU A 58 13.93 11.18 -7.95
C LEU A 58 14.25 9.71 -8.24
N ILE A 59 15.51 9.31 -8.07
CA ILE A 59 15.94 7.91 -8.20
C ILE A 59 15.28 7.04 -7.13
N GLY A 60 15.26 7.50 -5.87
CA GLY A 60 14.61 6.80 -4.75
C GLY A 60 13.10 6.65 -4.97
N LEU A 61 12.44 7.66 -5.52
CA LEU A 61 11.03 7.61 -5.89
C LEU A 61 10.77 6.56 -6.97
N LEU A 62 11.56 6.57 -8.05
CA LEU A 62 11.47 5.57 -9.13
C LEU A 62 11.70 4.15 -8.61
N LEU A 63 12.74 3.96 -7.81
CA LEU A 63 13.02 2.67 -7.17
C LEU A 63 11.89 2.25 -6.23
N GLY A 64 11.32 3.18 -5.44
CA GLY A 64 10.19 2.90 -4.55
C GLY A 64 8.93 2.50 -5.30
N LEU A 65 8.71 3.08 -6.48
CA LEU A 65 7.65 2.68 -7.38
C LEU A 65 7.88 1.25 -7.89
N VAL A 66 9.06 0.95 -8.43
CA VAL A 66 9.42 -0.37 -8.98
C VAL A 66 9.34 -1.45 -7.90
N VAL A 67 9.91 -1.21 -6.72
CA VAL A 67 9.90 -2.15 -5.59
C VAL A 67 8.49 -2.37 -5.07
N GLY A 68 7.70 -1.29 -4.93
CA GLY A 68 6.31 -1.39 -4.51
C GLY A 68 5.47 -2.22 -5.49
N PHE A 69 5.55 -1.93 -6.79
CA PHE A 69 4.86 -2.72 -7.83
C PHE A 69 5.38 -4.15 -7.93
N TYR A 70 6.67 -4.39 -7.72
CA TYR A 70 7.22 -5.74 -7.67
C TYR A 70 6.68 -6.54 -6.46
N GLY A 71 6.55 -5.89 -5.30
CA GLY A 71 5.89 -6.46 -4.13
C GLY A 71 4.44 -6.84 -4.41
N LEU A 72 3.70 -5.96 -5.10
CA LEU A 72 2.34 -6.23 -5.56
C LEU A 72 2.27 -7.44 -6.50
N PHE A 73 3.12 -7.45 -7.52
CA PHE A 73 3.19 -8.54 -8.49
C PHE A 73 3.45 -9.88 -7.79
N LYS A 74 4.43 -9.91 -6.88
CA LYS A 74 4.76 -11.11 -6.10
C LYS A 74 3.62 -11.54 -5.16
N PHE A 75 2.86 -10.60 -4.61
CA PHE A 75 1.73 -10.90 -3.74
C PHE A 75 0.53 -11.46 -4.51
N ILE A 76 0.27 -10.95 -5.72
CA ILE A 76 -0.81 -11.44 -6.60
C ILE A 76 -0.46 -12.78 -7.24
N ASN A 77 0.80 -12.98 -7.63
CA ASN A 77 1.28 -14.17 -8.34
C ASN A 77 1.77 -15.29 -7.41
N LYS A 78 1.36 -15.28 -6.14
CA LYS A 78 1.66 -16.31 -5.13
C LYS A 78 0.37 -16.99 -4.71
#